data_AF-G8LVX7-F1
#
_entry.id   AF-G8LVX7-F1
#
_cell.length_a   1.000
_cell.length_b   1.000
_cell.length_c   1.000
_cell.angle_alpha   90.00
_cell.angle_beta   90.00
_cell.angle_gamma   90.00
#
_symmetry.space_group_name_H-M   'P 1'
#
loop_
_entity.id
_entity.type
_entity.pdbx_description
1 polymer ?
#
loop_
_entity_poly.entity_id
_entity_poly.type
_entity_poly.pdbx_seq_one_letter_code
_entity_poly.pdbx_strand_id
1 'polypeptide(L)'
;MAGCRIVNAGMLSAVQAIADISKQYKAAGEAFIRDFNNAINEMEGATKDALKNFVDTDVYKFVVEDLPAAIDGMSQLLEANRENFEKVDEQIAQSISGG
;
A
#
# COMPACT_ATOMS: atom_id res chain seq x y z
N MET A 1 1.29 31.06 -8.38
CA MET A 1 0.68 29.75 -8.72
C MET A 1 1.70 28.66 -9.11
N ALA A 2 2.99 28.93 -9.34
CA ALA A 2 3.96 27.89 -9.71
C ALA A 2 4.33 26.92 -8.56
N GLY A 3 4.29 27.38 -7.30
CA GLY A 3 4.61 26.54 -6.13
C GLY A 3 3.62 25.39 -5.90
N CYS A 4 2.32 25.63 -6.11
CA CYS A 4 1.28 24.61 -5.92
C CYS A 4 1.46 23.44 -6.92
N ARG A 5 1.72 23.74 -8.20
CA ARG A 5 1.97 22.70 -9.23
C ARG A 5 3.23 21.87 -8.98
N ILE A 6 4.32 22.48 -8.51
CA ILE A 6 5.58 21.76 -8.21
C ILE A 6 5.41 20.84 -7.00
N VAL A 7 4.78 21.33 -5.92
CA VAL A 7 4.50 20.52 -4.73
C VAL A 7 3.54 19.37 -5.05
N ASN A 8 2.57 19.60 -5.93
CA ASN A 8 1.64 18.57 -6.37
C ASN A 8 2.32 17.41 -7.10
N ALA A 9 3.21 17.71 -8.05
CA ALA A 9 3.96 16.68 -8.78
C ALA A 9 4.87 15.84 -7.86
N GLY A 10 5.48 16.48 -6.85
CA GLY A 10 6.27 15.78 -5.82
C GLY A 10 5.42 14.86 -4.96
N MET A 11 4.24 15.33 -4.52
CA MET A 11 3.26 14.52 -3.80
C MET A 11 2.77 13.33 -4.63
N LEU A 12 2.45 13.54 -5.90
CA LEU A 12 1.96 12.50 -6.81
C LEU A 12 3.02 11.40 -6.99
N SER A 13 4.29 11.79 -7.14
CA SER A 13 5.41 10.85 -7.22
C SER A 13 5.59 10.05 -5.93
N ALA A 14 5.44 10.69 -4.77
CA ALA A 14 5.55 10.04 -3.46
C ALA A 14 4.39 9.06 -3.19
N VAL A 15 3.16 9.45 -3.52
CA VAL A 15 1.97 8.60 -3.42
C VAL A 15 2.13 7.35 -4.29
N GLN A 16 2.56 7.53 -5.55
CA GLN A 16 2.82 6.42 -6.46
C GLN A 16 3.88 5.46 -5.90
N ALA A 17 4.97 6.00 -5.34
CA ALA A 17 6.01 5.19 -4.72
C ALA A 17 5.48 4.37 -3.53
N ILE A 18 4.61 4.94 -2.70
CA ILE A 18 3.97 4.22 -1.57
C ILE A 18 3.08 3.10 -2.09
N ALA A 19 2.25 3.36 -3.11
CA ALA A 19 1.40 2.35 -3.72
C ALA A 19 2.22 1.20 -4.33
N ASP A 20 3.35 1.52 -4.95
CA ASP A 20 4.25 0.51 -5.52
C ASP A 20 5.00 -0.29 -4.45
N ILE A 21 5.33 0.32 -3.30
CA ILE A 21 5.86 -0.39 -2.13
C ILE A 21 4.84 -1.39 -1.59
N SER A 22 3.55 -1.02 -1.52
CA SER A 22 2.49 -1.96 -1.10
C SER A 22 2.45 -3.20 -1.99
N LYS A 23 2.47 -3.02 -3.31
CA LYS A 23 2.50 -4.14 -4.28
C LYS A 23 3.74 -5.01 -4.13
N GLN A 24 4.92 -4.39 -3.98
CA GLN A 24 6.17 -5.12 -3.77
C GLN A 24 6.17 -5.90 -2.47
N TYR A 25 5.66 -5.31 -1.38
CA TYR A 25 5.54 -5.98 -0.10
C TYR A 25 4.62 -7.20 -0.20
N LYS A 26 3.45 -7.04 -0.83
CA LYS A 26 2.52 -8.15 -1.06
C LYS A 26 3.18 -9.29 -1.83
N ALA A 27 3.86 -8.99 -2.94
CA ALA A 27 4.55 -9.99 -3.75
C ALA A 27 5.65 -10.73 -2.97
N ALA A 28 6.40 -10.00 -2.13
CA ALA A 28 7.40 -10.60 -1.25
C ALA A 28 6.76 -11.49 -0.17
N GLY A 29 5.62 -11.08 0.40
CA GLY A 29 4.82 -11.87 1.33
C GLY A 29 4.32 -13.18 0.71
N GLU A 30 3.75 -13.12 -0.50
CA GLU A 30 3.30 -14.30 -1.24
C GLU A 30 4.47 -15.26 -1.55
N ALA A 31 5.63 -14.72 -1.93
CA ALA A 31 6.84 -15.52 -2.15
C ALA A 31 7.31 -16.20 -0.86
N PHE A 32 7.34 -15.46 0.27
CA PHE A 32 7.69 -16.01 1.57
C PHE A 32 6.79 -17.18 1.97
N ILE A 33 5.47 -17.03 1.87
CA ILE A 33 4.52 -18.09 2.25
C ILE A 33 4.71 -19.33 1.37
N ARG A 34 4.89 -19.14 0.06
CA ARG A 34 5.15 -20.23 -0.88
C ARG A 34 6.45 -20.96 -0.53
N ASP A 35 7.54 -20.22 -0.37
CA ASP A 35 8.86 -20.80 -0.16
C ASP A 35 8.95 -21.47 1.23
N PHE A 36 8.28 -20.91 2.24
CA PHE A 36 8.11 -21.53 3.54
C PHE A 36 7.37 -22.86 3.45
N ASN A 37 6.21 -22.88 2.79
CA ASN A 37 5.41 -24.10 2.61
C ASN A 37 6.19 -25.19 1.87
N ASN A 38 6.99 -24.82 0.87
CA ASN A 38 7.87 -25.75 0.17
C ASN A 38 8.93 -26.34 1.10
N ALA A 39 9.56 -25.50 1.94
CA ALA A 39 10.62 -25.94 2.86
C ALA A 39 10.12 -26.94 3.92
N ILE A 40 8.88 -26.79 4.39
CA ILE A 40 8.30 -27.69 5.40
C ILE A 40 7.56 -28.88 4.78
N ASN A 41 7.51 -29.00 3.45
CA ASN A 41 6.67 -30.00 2.79
C ASN A 41 7.12 -31.44 3.06
N GLU A 42 8.41 -31.67 3.28
CA GLU A 42 8.97 -32.99 3.62
C GLU A 42 8.94 -33.29 5.12
N MET A 43 8.56 -32.32 5.97
CA MET A 43 8.39 -32.58 7.40
C MET A 43 7.16 -33.46 7.62
N GLU A 44 7.15 -34.24 8.70
CA GLU A 44 6.02 -35.07 9.11
C GLU A 44 5.66 -34.81 10.58
N GLY A 45 4.38 -34.94 10.92
CA GLY A 45 3.87 -34.88 12.29
C GLY A 45 3.14 -33.58 12.65
N ALA A 46 2.50 -33.61 13.83
CA ALA A 46 1.59 -32.55 14.30
C ALA A 46 2.23 -31.16 14.39
N THR A 47 3.55 -31.08 14.56
CA THR A 47 4.29 -29.81 14.57
C THR A 47 4.27 -29.13 13.20
N LYS A 48 4.40 -29.89 12.10
CA LYS A 48 4.26 -29.35 10.74
C LYS A 48 2.86 -28.81 10.53
N ASP A 49 1.84 -29.57 10.92
CA ASP A 49 0.45 -29.19 10.68
C ASP A 49 0.09 -27.90 11.42
N ALA A 50 0.51 -27.78 12.69
CA ALA A 50 0.33 -26.58 13.48
C ALA A 50 1.07 -25.37 12.88
N LEU A 51 2.32 -25.57 12.44
CA LEU A 51 3.15 -24.53 11.84
C LEU A 51 2.61 -24.08 10.49
N LYS A 52 2.20 -25.03 9.64
CA LYS A 52 1.56 -24.75 8.35
C LYS A 52 0.27 -23.98 8.54
N ASN A 53 -0.58 -24.40 9.46
CA ASN A 53 -1.83 -23.70 9.76
C ASN A 53 -1.55 -22.26 10.21
N PHE A 54 -0.64 -22.06 11.16
CA PHE A 54 -0.28 -20.71 11.63
C PHE A 54 0.21 -19.81 10.49
N VAL A 55 1.06 -20.34 9.59
CA VAL A 55 1.60 -19.57 8.47
C VAL A 55 0.54 -19.28 7.41
N ASP A 56 -0.28 -20.26 7.06
CA ASP A 56 -1.33 -20.11 6.05
C ASP A 56 -2.51 -19.26 6.52
N THR A 57 -2.71 -19.08 7.84
CA THR A 57 -3.75 -18.22 8.39
C THR A 57 -3.20 -16.87 8.83
N ASP A 58 -2.47 -16.85 9.95
CA ASP A 58 -2.17 -15.62 10.67
C ASP A 58 -1.06 -14.84 9.98
N VAL A 59 -0.02 -15.56 9.55
CA VAL A 59 1.11 -14.93 8.86
C VAL A 59 0.69 -14.48 7.47
N TYR A 60 0.00 -15.33 6.70
CA TYR A 60 -0.53 -14.96 5.38
C TYR A 60 -1.40 -13.71 5.46
N LYS A 61 -2.39 -13.70 6.36
CA LYS A 61 -3.28 -12.55 6.54
C LYS A 61 -2.49 -11.27 6.82
N PHE A 62 -1.53 -11.33 7.74
CA PHE A 62 -0.75 -10.14 8.08
C PHE A 62 0.14 -9.66 6.92
N VAL A 63 0.91 -10.56 6.30
CA VAL A 63 1.96 -10.19 5.34
C VAL A 63 1.45 -9.98 3.91
N VAL A 64 0.34 -10.62 3.54
CA VAL A 64 -0.22 -10.56 2.18
C VAL A 64 -1.45 -9.64 2.10
N GLU A 65 -2.22 -9.53 3.18
CA GLU A 65 -3.48 -8.79 3.18
C GLU A 65 -3.40 -7.50 4.01
N ASP A 66 -3.30 -7.61 5.33
CA ASP A 66 -3.52 -6.49 6.25
C ASP A 66 -2.48 -5.37 6.06
N LEU A 67 -1.19 -5.70 6.05
CA LEU A 67 -0.14 -4.68 5.94
C LEU A 67 -0.06 -4.05 4.54
N PRO A 68 -0.10 -4.81 3.42
CA PRO A 68 -0.25 -4.22 2.09
C PRO A 68 -1.48 -3.33 1.95
N ALA A 69 -2.64 -3.77 2.45
CA ALA A 69 -3.87 -3.00 2.37
C ALA A 69 -3.78 -1.69 3.17
N ALA A 70 -3.12 -1.71 4.33
CA ALA A 70 -2.89 -0.50 5.12
C ALA A 70 -1.98 0.50 4.39
N ILE A 71 -0.90 0.02 3.74
CA ILE A 71 0.01 0.87 2.96
C ILE A 71 -0.71 1.46 1.74
N ASP A 72 -1.50 0.65 1.02
CA ASP A 72 -2.27 1.09 -0.14
C ASP A 72 -3.36 2.10 0.26
N GLY A 73 -4.10 1.81 1.33
CA GLY A 73 -5.09 2.73 1.89
C GLY A 73 -4.48 4.07 2.31
N MET A 74 -3.26 4.06 2.87
CA MET A 74 -2.53 5.29 3.16
C MET A 74 -2.20 6.07 1.89
N SER A 75 -1.74 5.42 0.81
CA SER A 75 -1.52 6.13 -0.47
C SER A 75 -2.79 6.75 -1.02
N GLN A 76 -3.93 6.03 -0.97
CA GLN A 76 -5.22 6.55 -1.44
C GLN A 76 -5.68 7.76 -0.62
N LEU A 77 -5.52 7.74 0.71
CA LEU A 77 -5.85 8.89 1.56
C LEU A 77 -4.99 10.12 1.23
N LEU A 78 -3.70 9.92 0.99
CA LEU A 78 -2.79 10.99 0.61
C LEU A 78 -3.12 11.56 -0.78
N GLU A 79 -3.54 10.70 -1.71
CA GLU A 79 -4.01 11.12 -3.03
C GLU A 79 -5.30 11.93 -2.95
N ALA A 80 -6.29 11.46 -2.19
CA ALA A 80 -7.54 12.16 -1.99
C ALA A 80 -7.32 13.54 -1.33
N ASN A 81 -6.40 13.63 -0.36
CA ASN A 81 -6.02 14.91 0.24
C ASN A 81 -5.38 15.85 -0.79
N ARG A 82 -4.50 15.35 -1.65
CA ARG A 82 -3.87 16.13 -2.74
C ARG A 82 -4.93 16.68 -3.70
N GLU A 83 -5.88 15.86 -4.14
CA GLU A 83 -6.98 16.30 -5.03
C GLU A 83 -7.85 17.38 -4.37
N ASN A 84 -8.15 17.24 -3.08
CA ASN A 84 -8.93 18.23 -2.36
C ASN A 84 -8.19 19.57 -2.29
N PHE A 85 -6.87 19.57 -2.09
CA PHE A 85 -6.07 20.79 -2.12
C PHE A 85 -6.05 21.46 -3.50
N GLU A 86 -5.96 20.70 -4.60
CA GLU A 86 -6.07 21.27 -5.95
C GLU A 86 -7.44 21.90 -6.20
N LYS A 87 -8.52 21.20 -5.86
CA LYS A 87 -9.88 21.71 -6.06
C LYS A 87 -10.13 23.00 -5.28
N VAL A 88 -9.65 23.07 -4.03
CA VAL A 88 -9.78 24.29 -3.21
C VAL A 88 -8.93 25.44 -3.79
N ASP A 89 -7.70 25.17 -4.23
CA ASP A 89 -6.86 26.18 -4.88
C ASP A 89 -7.50 26.73 -6.17
N GLU A 90 -8.06 25.85 -7.01
CA GLU A 90 -8.81 26.23 -8.21
C GLU A 90 -10.05 27.06 -7.89
N GLN A 91 -10.83 26.69 -6.86
CA GLN A 91 -11.99 27.47 -6.42
C GLN A 91 -11.61 28.86 -5.91
N ILE A 92 -10.54 28.96 -5.12
CA ILE A 92 -10.02 30.25 -4.64
C ILE A 92 -9.52 31.09 -5.82
N ALA A 93 -8.79 30.49 -6.76
CA ALA A 93 -8.32 31.17 -7.96
C ALA A 93 -9.49 31.71 -8.79
N GLN A 94 -10.53 30.91 -9.03
CA GLN A 94 -11.75 31.34 -9.74
C GLN A 94 -12.47 32.49 -9.01
N SER A 95 -12.58 32.39 -7.68
CA SER A 95 -13.21 33.42 -6.85
C SER A 95 -12.43 34.75 -6.88
N ILE A 96 -11.09 34.69 -6.89
CA ILE A 96 -10.22 35.88 -6.97
C ILE A 96 -10.19 36.47 -8.38
N SER A 97 -10.21 35.63 -9.43
CA SER A 97 -10.27 36.10 -10.81
C SER A 97 -11.61 36.74 -11.18
N GLY A 98 -12.57 36.78 -10.24
CA GLY A 98 -13.86 37.40 -10.42
C GLY A 98 -14.72 36.63 -11.42
N GLY A 99 -14.84 35.31 -11.22
CA GLY A 99 -15.76 34.47 -11.99
C GLY A 99 -17.14 35.09 -12.20
#